data_AF-A0A151MG48-F1
#
_entry.id   AF-A0A151MG48-F1
#
_cell.length_a   1.000
_cell.length_b   1.000
_cell.length_c   1.000
_cell.angle_alpha   90.00
_cell.angle_beta   90.00
_cell.angle_gamma   90.00
#
_symmetry.space_group_name_H-M   'P 1'
#
loop_
_entity.id
_entity.type
_entity.pdbx_description
1 polymer ?
#
loop_
_entity_poly.entity_id
_entity_poly.type
_entity_poly.pdbx_seq_one_letter_code
_entity_poly.pdbx_strand_id
1 'polypeptide(L)'
;MSPRKSGAKGGGGGAGAGPPARGPDCVVAQGPQPSLPHEEGRKMPALPPLLLLLIVAFVPRSLQVLSSLRMAAILDDQTVCGRGERLALALAREHINSIIEVPAKARVEVDIFELQRDSQYETTDTMCQILPKGVVSVLGPASSPASASTVSHICGEKEIPHIKVGPEETPRLQYLRFAAVSLYPSNEDLSLAVARVLQAFHTPAASLLCAKAEW
;
A
#
# COMPACT_ATOMS: atom_id res chain seq x y z
N MET A 1 47.45 -32.19 -8.05
CA MET A 1 48.32 -32.23 -9.24
C MET A 1 47.71 -31.42 -10.38
N SER A 2 48.51 -30.66 -11.13
CA SER A 2 48.18 -30.22 -12.51
C SER A 2 48.87 -31.17 -13.53
N PRO A 3 48.38 -31.21 -14.79
CA PRO A 3 49.02 -30.48 -15.90
C PRO A 3 48.04 -29.48 -16.56
N ARG A 4 48.42 -28.27 -17.03
CA ARG A 4 49.13 -27.90 -18.29
C ARG A 4 48.43 -28.40 -19.58
N LYS A 5 48.36 -27.71 -20.73
CA LYS A 5 48.47 -26.31 -21.26
C LYS A 5 48.70 -26.49 -22.80
N SER A 6 48.40 -25.48 -23.65
CA SER A 6 48.61 -25.46 -25.15
C SER A 6 47.55 -26.23 -25.97
N GLY A 7 47.11 -25.92 -27.21
CA GLY A 7 47.39 -24.87 -28.23
C GLY A 7 46.85 -25.34 -29.62
N ALA A 8 46.82 -24.59 -30.75
CA ALA A 8 46.90 -23.16 -31.07
C ALA A 8 46.64 -22.88 -32.59
N LYS A 9 46.18 -21.66 -32.97
CA LYS A 9 46.23 -20.98 -34.31
C LYS A 9 45.35 -21.42 -35.53
N GLY A 10 44.93 -20.39 -36.30
CA GLY A 10 44.42 -20.41 -37.70
C GLY A 10 42.88 -20.37 -37.84
N GLY A 11 42.19 -19.54 -38.66
CA GLY A 11 42.54 -18.55 -39.72
C GLY A 11 41.69 -18.82 -40.98
N GLY A 12 41.06 -17.90 -41.72
CA GLY A 12 40.85 -16.44 -41.63
C GLY A 12 40.00 -15.92 -42.83
N GLY A 13 39.85 -14.59 -43.00
CA GLY A 13 39.25 -13.93 -44.18
C GLY A 13 37.81 -13.38 -43.99
N GLY A 14 37.47 -12.15 -44.42
CA GLY A 14 38.32 -11.09 -44.99
C GLY A 14 37.55 -9.80 -45.38
N ALA A 15 38.31 -8.75 -45.73
CA ALA A 15 37.93 -7.46 -46.37
C ALA A 15 36.83 -6.58 -45.72
N GLY A 16 36.91 -5.23 -45.75
CA GLY A 16 37.96 -4.32 -46.24
C GLY A 16 37.49 -2.87 -46.13
N ALA A 17 38.38 -1.91 -45.88
CA ALA A 17 38.03 -0.50 -45.60
C ALA A 17 38.82 0.48 -46.49
N GLY A 18 38.27 1.67 -46.78
CA GLY A 18 39.05 2.81 -47.29
C GLY A 18 38.25 3.96 -47.93
N PRO A 19 38.63 5.26 -47.76
CA PRO A 19 37.92 6.47 -48.25
C PRO A 19 38.78 7.20 -49.34
N PRO A 20 38.80 8.55 -49.61
CA PRO A 20 38.08 9.71 -49.02
C PRO A 20 37.65 10.92 -49.93
N ALA A 21 36.88 11.85 -49.33
CA ALA A 21 36.87 13.34 -49.39
C ALA A 21 37.02 14.19 -50.69
N ARG A 22 36.08 15.15 -50.91
CA ARG A 22 36.27 16.64 -50.93
C ARG A 22 35.01 17.42 -51.40
N GLY A 23 34.90 18.72 -51.04
CA GLY A 23 33.88 19.70 -51.52
C GLY A 23 34.21 20.33 -52.89
N PRO A 24 33.50 21.39 -53.35
CA PRO A 24 33.45 22.70 -52.68
C PRO A 24 32.10 23.48 -52.79
N ASP A 25 32.15 24.79 -52.51
CA ASP A 25 31.08 25.78 -52.32
C ASP A 25 30.25 26.20 -53.57
N CYS A 26 29.09 26.83 -53.33
CA CYS A 26 28.76 28.15 -53.94
C CYS A 26 27.53 28.85 -53.30
N VAL A 27 27.55 30.19 -53.30
CA VAL A 27 26.51 31.12 -52.82
C VAL A 27 26.04 31.98 -54.00
N VAL A 28 24.79 32.48 -54.00
CA VAL A 28 24.33 33.84 -54.46
C VAL A 28 22.81 33.86 -54.76
N ALA A 29 22.19 35.05 -54.64
CA ALA A 29 20.75 35.31 -54.71
C ALA A 29 20.32 36.10 -55.97
N GLN A 30 19.01 36.07 -56.32
CA GLN A 30 18.35 37.13 -57.11
C GLN A 30 16.79 37.07 -56.98
N GLY A 31 16.11 38.23 -57.07
CA GLY A 31 14.64 38.35 -57.29
C GLY A 31 14.31 38.62 -58.78
N PRO A 32 13.15 39.20 -59.19
CA PRO A 32 11.96 39.69 -58.43
C PRO A 32 10.57 39.19 -58.98
N GLN A 33 9.48 39.87 -58.58
CA GLN A 33 8.03 39.72 -58.96
C GLN A 33 7.69 39.94 -60.47
N PRO A 34 6.41 39.82 -60.98
CA PRO A 34 5.09 39.53 -60.33
C PRO A 34 4.15 38.50 -61.03
N SER A 35 3.05 38.07 -60.38
CA SER A 35 1.68 37.93 -61.00
C SER A 35 0.60 37.40 -60.01
N LEU A 36 -0.62 37.98 -60.09
CA LEU A 36 -1.90 37.55 -59.49
C LEU A 36 -2.71 36.70 -60.52
N PRO A 37 -3.85 36.01 -60.22
CA PRO A 37 -4.78 36.19 -59.08
C PRO A 37 -5.33 34.86 -58.44
N HIS A 38 -6.44 34.97 -57.67
CA HIS A 38 -7.32 33.91 -57.11
C HIS A 38 -6.74 33.05 -55.96
N GLU A 39 -7.15 33.28 -54.70
CA GLU A 39 -8.37 32.79 -54.00
C GLU A 39 -8.29 31.30 -53.58
N GLU A 40 -8.04 31.05 -52.28
CA GLU A 40 -8.86 30.15 -51.44
C GLU A 40 -8.57 30.41 -49.94
N GLY A 41 -9.59 30.30 -49.07
CA GLY A 41 -9.53 30.75 -47.68
C GLY A 41 -8.83 29.78 -46.71
N ARG A 42 -7.67 30.18 -46.16
CA ARG A 42 -6.95 29.41 -45.13
C ARG A 42 -7.62 29.50 -43.75
N LYS A 43 -8.51 28.56 -43.45
CA LYS A 43 -9.19 28.42 -42.16
C LYS A 43 -8.20 27.95 -41.06
N MET A 44 -8.10 28.70 -39.97
CA MET A 44 -7.26 28.32 -38.81
C MET A 44 -7.87 27.13 -38.05
N PRO A 45 -7.09 26.11 -37.64
CA PRO A 45 -7.58 25.09 -36.72
C PRO A 45 -7.62 25.67 -35.29
N ALA A 46 -8.81 26.07 -34.84
CA ALA A 46 -9.06 26.56 -33.49
C ALA A 46 -9.05 25.41 -32.45
N LEU A 47 -7.88 24.80 -32.25
CA LEU A 47 -7.63 23.73 -31.27
C LEU A 47 -7.32 24.18 -29.81
N PRO A 48 -6.88 25.42 -29.50
CA PRO A 48 -6.64 25.83 -28.11
C PRO A 48 -7.83 25.70 -27.13
N PRO A 49 -9.07 26.13 -27.46
CA PRO A 49 -10.14 26.21 -26.47
C PRO A 49 -10.68 24.83 -26.07
N LEU A 50 -10.68 23.86 -26.99
CA LEU A 50 -11.13 22.48 -26.72
C LEU A 50 -10.18 21.75 -25.76
N LEU A 51 -8.87 21.96 -25.90
CA LEU A 51 -7.88 21.38 -24.98
C LEU A 51 -8.00 22.02 -23.58
N LEU A 52 -8.19 23.34 -23.50
CA LEU A 52 -8.46 24.03 -22.24
C LEU A 52 -9.76 23.54 -21.59
N LEU A 53 -10.83 23.34 -22.38
CA LEU A 53 -12.11 22.84 -21.89
C LEU A 53 -11.99 21.40 -21.35
N LEU A 54 -11.20 20.54 -22.01
CA LEU A 54 -10.89 19.20 -21.51
C LEU A 54 -10.11 19.25 -20.20
N ILE A 55 -9.08 20.11 -20.08
CA ILE A 55 -8.33 20.27 -18.83
C ILE A 55 -9.27 20.78 -17.72
N VAL A 56 -10.07 21.81 -17.97
CA VAL A 56 -11.03 22.38 -16.99
C VAL A 56 -12.18 21.41 -16.65
N ALA A 57 -12.51 20.46 -17.52
CA ALA A 57 -13.51 19.41 -17.24
C ALA A 57 -12.92 18.18 -16.50
N PHE A 58 -11.63 17.89 -16.66
CA PHE A 58 -10.96 16.78 -15.97
C PHE A 58 -10.35 17.18 -14.61
N VAL A 59 -9.85 18.42 -14.45
CA VAL A 59 -9.27 18.94 -13.20
C VAL A 59 -10.24 18.92 -11.99
N PRO A 60 -11.55 19.23 -12.09
CA PRO A 60 -12.45 19.11 -10.94
C PRO A 60 -12.81 17.64 -10.63
N ARG A 61 -12.47 16.69 -11.51
CA ARG A 61 -12.85 15.28 -11.38
C ARG A 61 -11.83 14.44 -10.61
N SER A 62 -10.59 14.89 -10.51
CA SER A 62 -9.56 14.31 -9.63
C SER A 62 -9.70 14.75 -8.16
N LEU A 63 -10.47 15.80 -7.89
CA LEU A 63 -10.77 16.26 -6.53
C LEU A 63 -12.05 15.61 -5.96
N GLN A 64 -12.16 14.28 -6.10
CA GLN A 64 -13.09 13.53 -5.26
C GLN A 64 -12.55 13.53 -3.82
N VAL A 65 -12.93 14.58 -3.09
CA VAL A 65 -12.93 14.57 -1.62
C VAL A 65 -13.62 13.29 -1.19
N LEU A 66 -12.89 12.40 -0.50
CA LEU A 66 -13.46 11.21 0.11
C LEU A 66 -14.63 11.67 1.00
N SER A 67 -15.86 11.32 0.62
CA SER A 67 -17.06 11.77 1.34
C SER A 67 -17.11 11.19 2.75
N SER A 68 -16.52 10.01 2.93
CA SER A 68 -16.23 9.38 4.22
C SER A 68 -14.92 8.60 4.16
N LEU A 69 -14.23 8.49 5.29
CA LEU A 69 -13.14 7.57 5.54
C LEU A 69 -13.72 6.40 6.34
N ARG A 70 -13.96 5.27 5.67
CA ARG A 70 -14.63 4.10 6.24
C ARG A 70 -13.63 3.03 6.63
N MET A 71 -13.65 2.60 7.88
CA MET A 71 -12.85 1.49 8.42
C MET A 71 -13.79 0.35 8.83
N ALA A 72 -13.31 -0.89 8.80
CA ALA A 72 -13.98 -2.00 9.47
C ALA A 72 -13.29 -2.29 10.81
N ALA A 73 -14.07 -2.68 11.83
CA ALA A 73 -13.57 -3.22 13.08
C ALA A 73 -14.23 -4.57 13.35
N ILE A 74 -13.40 -5.58 13.60
CA ILE A 74 -13.83 -6.94 13.95
C ILE A 74 -13.61 -7.09 15.46
N LEU A 75 -14.69 -7.33 16.19
CA LEU A 75 -14.69 -7.48 17.65
C LEU A 75 -14.96 -8.93 18.03
N ASP A 76 -14.24 -9.44 19.01
CA ASP A 76 -14.31 -10.83 19.48
C ASP A 76 -14.57 -10.87 21.00
N ASP A 77 -15.62 -10.18 21.40
CA ASP A 77 -15.99 -9.95 22.79
C ASP A 77 -17.13 -10.89 23.22
N GLN A 78 -16.75 -12.07 23.74
CA GLN A 78 -17.66 -13.06 24.32
C GLN A 78 -17.93 -12.82 25.82
N THR A 79 -17.55 -11.68 26.39
CA THR A 79 -17.63 -11.44 27.83
C THR A 79 -18.96 -10.82 28.24
N VAL A 80 -19.56 -11.30 29.34
CA VAL A 80 -20.89 -10.85 29.81
C VAL A 80 -20.92 -9.34 30.13
N CYS A 81 -19.81 -8.77 30.57
CA CYS A 81 -19.69 -7.34 30.88
C CYS A 81 -19.16 -6.49 29.71
N GLY A 82 -18.63 -7.14 28.66
CA GLY A 82 -17.90 -6.51 27.58
C GLY A 82 -16.50 -5.99 27.97
N ARG A 83 -15.58 -5.98 26.99
CA ARG A 83 -14.28 -5.28 27.04
C ARG A 83 -14.39 -3.80 26.68
N GLY A 84 -15.54 -3.36 26.16
CA GLY A 84 -15.82 -1.95 25.83
C GLY A 84 -15.28 -1.48 24.48
N GLU A 85 -14.77 -2.38 23.63
CA GLU A 85 -14.16 -2.05 22.33
C GLU A 85 -15.11 -1.27 21.41
N ARG A 86 -16.37 -1.69 21.34
CA ARG A 86 -17.46 -1.00 20.61
C ARG A 86 -17.64 0.45 21.07
N LEU A 87 -17.54 0.72 22.38
CA LEU A 87 -17.65 2.06 22.95
C LEU A 87 -16.39 2.88 22.67
N ALA A 88 -15.20 2.30 22.83
CA ALA A 88 -13.94 2.97 22.54
C ALA A 88 -13.86 3.45 21.08
N LEU A 89 -14.34 2.63 20.13
CA LEU A 89 -14.43 3.00 18.71
C LEU A 89 -15.44 4.11 18.46
N ALA A 90 -16.59 4.09 19.14
CA ALA A 90 -17.59 5.16 19.03
C ALA A 90 -17.02 6.50 19.55
N LEU A 91 -16.37 6.50 20.72
CA LEU A 91 -15.74 7.68 21.31
C LEU A 91 -14.60 8.23 20.44
N ALA A 92 -13.73 7.37 19.90
CA ALA A 92 -12.66 7.77 18.99
C ALA A 92 -13.23 8.39 17.70
N ARG A 93 -14.26 7.75 17.11
CA ARG A 93 -14.96 8.27 15.93
C ARG A 93 -15.61 9.62 16.20
N GLU A 94 -16.31 9.78 17.32
CA GLU A 94 -16.96 11.03 17.70
C GLU A 94 -15.94 12.15 17.92
N HIS A 95 -14.87 11.86 18.69
CA HIS A 95 -13.80 12.81 18.95
C HIS A 95 -13.15 13.30 17.65
N ILE A 96 -12.71 12.40 16.76
CA ILE A 96 -12.07 12.78 15.49
C ILE A 96 -13.04 13.60 14.61
N ASN A 97 -14.32 13.22 14.53
CA ASN A 97 -15.32 13.97 13.75
C ASN A 97 -15.72 15.32 14.39
N SER A 98 -15.41 15.56 15.66
CA SER A 98 -15.65 16.86 16.33
C SER A 98 -14.56 17.90 16.03
N ILE A 99 -13.37 17.48 15.58
CA ILE A 99 -12.26 18.39 15.28
C ILE A 99 -12.51 19.06 13.92
N ILE A 100 -12.97 20.32 13.96
CA ILE A 100 -13.18 21.14 12.77
C ILE A 100 -11.83 21.70 12.31
N GLU A 101 -11.18 21.02 11.37
CA GLU A 101 -9.97 21.51 10.71
C GLU A 101 -10.26 22.22 9.38
N VAL A 102 -9.36 23.12 8.98
CA VAL A 102 -9.36 23.78 7.67
C VAL A 102 -8.08 23.35 6.94
N PRO A 103 -8.16 22.61 5.82
CA PRO A 103 -9.37 22.24 5.05
C PRO A 103 -10.24 21.17 5.74
N ALA A 104 -11.53 21.16 5.41
CA ALA A 104 -12.48 20.19 5.93
C ALA A 104 -12.08 18.75 5.57
N LYS A 105 -11.86 17.91 6.59
CA LYS A 105 -11.53 16.49 6.44
C LYS A 105 -12.76 15.63 6.11
N ALA A 106 -12.51 14.47 5.50
CA ALA A 106 -13.51 13.42 5.32
C ALA A 106 -14.07 12.94 6.67
N ARG A 107 -15.37 12.63 6.74
CA ARG A 107 -15.99 12.10 7.97
C ARG A 107 -15.52 10.67 8.24
N VAL A 108 -15.11 10.36 9.47
CA VAL A 108 -14.68 9.01 9.85
C VAL A 108 -15.90 8.13 10.19
N GLU A 109 -15.93 6.93 9.64
CA GLU A 109 -16.95 5.91 9.85
C GLU A 109 -16.30 4.57 10.18
N VAL A 110 -16.87 3.86 11.15
CA VAL A 110 -16.36 2.55 11.60
C VAL A 110 -17.52 1.56 11.54
N ASP A 111 -17.43 0.61 10.60
CA ASP A 111 -18.38 -0.50 10.50
C ASP A 111 -17.93 -1.61 11.44
N ILE A 112 -18.79 -1.98 12.38
CA ILE A 112 -18.47 -2.96 13.42
C ILE A 112 -19.07 -4.31 13.06
N PHE A 113 -18.24 -5.35 13.10
CA PHE A 113 -18.59 -6.75 12.91
C PHE A 113 -18.20 -7.53 14.17
N GLU A 114 -18.98 -8.53 14.55
CA GLU A 114 -18.73 -9.34 15.75
C GLU A 114 -18.44 -10.79 15.34
N LEU A 115 -17.34 -11.35 15.84
CA LEU A 115 -17.03 -12.77 15.74
C LEU A 115 -17.53 -13.49 17.00
N GLN A 116 -18.26 -14.58 16.80
CA GLN A 116 -18.71 -15.45 17.87
C GLN A 116 -17.62 -16.47 18.27
N ARG A 117 -16.72 -16.86 17.37
CA ARG A 117 -15.64 -17.82 17.67
C ARG A 117 -14.34 -17.40 17.01
N ASP A 118 -13.21 -17.83 17.58
CA ASP A 118 -11.91 -17.79 16.89
C ASP A 118 -11.91 -18.85 15.78
N SER A 119 -12.56 -18.54 14.66
CA SER A 119 -12.79 -19.46 13.55
C SER A 119 -12.42 -18.81 12.22
N GLN A 120 -11.54 -19.47 11.48
CA GLN A 120 -11.14 -19.03 10.14
C GLN A 120 -12.32 -18.97 9.17
N TYR A 121 -13.33 -19.82 9.34
CA TYR A 121 -14.53 -19.83 8.48
C TYR A 121 -15.41 -18.60 8.71
N GLU A 122 -15.77 -18.34 9.97
CA GLU A 122 -16.58 -17.18 10.37
C GLU A 122 -15.86 -15.86 10.04
N THR A 123 -14.54 -15.83 10.24
CA THR A 123 -13.68 -14.70 9.85
C THR A 123 -13.64 -14.48 8.35
N THR A 124 -13.56 -15.54 7.55
CA THR A 124 -13.56 -15.44 6.08
C THR A 124 -14.89 -14.91 5.56
N ASP A 125 -16.02 -15.39 6.09
CA ASP A 125 -17.34 -14.86 5.75
C ASP A 125 -17.48 -13.38 6.13
N THR A 126 -17.09 -13.02 7.36
CA THR A 126 -17.06 -11.63 7.83
C THR A 126 -16.22 -10.73 6.91
N MET A 127 -15.04 -11.20 6.48
CA MET A 127 -14.20 -10.47 5.52
C MET A 127 -14.86 -10.33 4.14
N CYS A 128 -15.56 -11.36 3.65
CA CYS A 128 -16.37 -11.25 2.42
C CYS A 128 -17.49 -10.21 2.53
N GLN A 129 -18.03 -9.95 3.72
CA GLN A 129 -18.98 -8.85 3.96
C GLN A 129 -18.32 -7.47 4.11
N ILE A 130 -17.04 -7.41 4.52
CA ILE A 130 -16.25 -6.18 4.67
C ILE A 130 -15.79 -5.64 3.31
N LEU A 131 -15.18 -6.50 2.48
CA LEU A 131 -14.49 -6.07 1.24
C LEU A 131 -15.38 -5.24 0.27
N PRO A 132 -16.66 -5.58 0.02
CA PRO A 132 -17.52 -4.79 -0.88
C PRO A 132 -17.85 -3.38 -0.36
N LYS A 133 -17.62 -3.08 0.93
CA LYS A 133 -17.91 -1.76 1.52
C LYS A 133 -16.83 -0.71 1.22
N GLY A 134 -15.72 -1.10 0.60
CA GLY A 134 -14.65 -0.16 0.22
C GLY A 134 -13.92 0.45 1.41
N VAL A 135 -13.59 -0.37 2.42
CA VAL A 135 -12.91 0.09 3.64
C VAL A 135 -11.44 0.44 3.39
N VAL A 136 -10.94 1.48 4.05
CA VAL A 136 -9.52 1.91 3.96
C VAL A 136 -8.59 1.10 4.86
N SER A 137 -9.14 0.37 5.83
CA SER A 137 -8.42 -0.54 6.72
C SER A 137 -9.38 -1.44 7.50
N VAL A 138 -8.84 -2.52 8.07
CA VAL A 138 -9.52 -3.43 9.01
C VAL A 138 -8.79 -3.43 10.34
N LEU A 139 -9.52 -3.32 11.45
CA LEU A 139 -9.01 -3.31 12.82
C LEU A 139 -9.43 -4.58 13.57
N GLY A 140 -8.49 -5.21 14.28
CA GLY A 140 -8.76 -6.39 15.11
C GLY A 140 -8.98 -7.69 14.31
N PRO A 141 -9.40 -8.79 14.96
CA PRO A 141 -9.79 -8.92 16.38
C PRO A 141 -8.65 -8.76 17.40
N ALA A 142 -9.02 -8.66 18.69
CA ALA A 142 -8.10 -8.35 19.79
C ALA A 142 -7.70 -9.57 20.63
N SER A 143 -8.54 -10.62 20.72
CA SER A 143 -8.31 -11.81 21.56
C SER A 143 -8.41 -13.15 20.80
N SER A 144 -8.47 -13.11 19.47
CA SER A 144 -8.67 -14.27 18.57
C SER A 144 -7.51 -14.36 17.57
N PRO A 145 -6.35 -14.94 17.95
CA PRO A 145 -5.14 -14.89 17.14
C PRO A 145 -5.26 -15.61 15.78
N ALA A 146 -5.99 -16.72 15.71
CA ALA A 146 -6.13 -17.46 14.45
C ALA A 146 -6.96 -16.64 13.43
N SER A 147 -8.04 -16.02 13.90
CA SER A 147 -8.89 -15.09 13.14
C SER A 147 -8.11 -13.86 12.69
N ALA A 148 -7.36 -13.21 13.59
CA ALA A 148 -6.50 -12.08 13.24
C ALA A 148 -5.48 -12.42 12.13
N SER A 149 -4.98 -13.66 12.11
CA SER A 149 -4.11 -14.17 11.06
C SER A 149 -4.82 -14.30 9.70
N THR A 150 -6.05 -14.85 9.70
CA THR A 150 -6.91 -14.91 8.50
C THR A 150 -7.24 -13.52 7.96
N VAL A 151 -7.58 -12.56 8.83
CA VAL A 151 -7.75 -11.15 8.46
C VAL A 151 -6.48 -10.60 7.81
N SER A 152 -5.33 -10.81 8.44
CA SER A 152 -4.03 -10.34 7.95
C SER A 152 -3.69 -10.89 6.56
N HIS A 153 -3.98 -12.16 6.29
CA HIS A 153 -3.75 -12.80 5.00
C HIS A 153 -4.66 -12.20 3.90
N ILE A 154 -5.98 -12.12 4.17
CA ILE A 154 -6.94 -11.56 3.21
C ILE A 154 -6.64 -10.08 2.93
N CYS A 155 -6.28 -9.32 3.96
CA CYS A 155 -5.89 -7.91 3.85
C CYS A 155 -4.61 -7.73 3.00
N GLY A 156 -3.60 -8.58 3.20
CA GLY A 156 -2.39 -8.61 2.36
C GLY A 156 -2.66 -8.89 0.88
N GLU A 157 -3.55 -9.84 0.59
CA GLU A 157 -3.97 -10.18 -0.79
C GLU A 157 -4.85 -9.12 -1.45
N LYS A 158 -5.52 -8.27 -0.66
CA LYS A 158 -6.35 -7.16 -1.15
C LYS A 158 -5.67 -5.80 -1.08
N GLU A 159 -4.41 -5.74 -0.62
CA GLU A 159 -3.64 -4.51 -0.41
C GLU A 159 -4.36 -3.51 0.54
N ILE A 160 -5.15 -4.04 1.48
CA ILE A 160 -5.86 -3.27 2.52
C ILE A 160 -5.05 -3.34 3.82
N PRO A 161 -4.77 -2.21 4.50
CA PRO A 161 -4.11 -2.22 5.80
C PRO A 161 -4.91 -2.94 6.90
N HIS A 162 -4.30 -3.95 7.53
CA HIS A 162 -4.75 -4.59 8.76
C HIS A 162 -4.05 -3.98 9.99
N ILE A 163 -4.82 -3.42 10.91
CA ILE A 163 -4.33 -2.86 12.17
C ILE A 163 -4.56 -3.89 13.28
N LYS A 164 -3.49 -4.60 13.67
CA LYS A 164 -3.52 -5.56 14.78
C LYS A 164 -3.56 -4.82 16.12
N VAL A 165 -4.45 -5.25 17.01
CA VAL A 165 -4.59 -4.72 18.39
C VAL A 165 -4.46 -5.81 19.46
N GLY A 166 -4.34 -7.07 19.04
CA GLY A 166 -4.13 -8.23 19.91
C GLY A 166 -2.72 -8.82 19.81
N PRO A 167 -2.40 -9.82 20.65
CA PRO A 167 -1.14 -10.55 20.58
C PRO A 167 -0.96 -11.23 19.22
N GLU A 168 0.29 -11.26 18.75
CA GLU A 168 0.61 -11.85 17.45
C GLU A 168 0.60 -13.38 17.51
N GLU A 169 -0.27 -14.01 16.70
CA GLU A 169 -0.12 -15.43 16.34
C GLU A 169 1.25 -15.62 15.68
N THR A 170 1.96 -16.69 16.07
CA THR A 170 3.36 -17.02 15.72
C THR A 170 3.85 -16.41 14.40
N PRO A 171 5.00 -15.70 14.38
CA PRO A 171 5.40 -14.85 13.26
C PRO A 171 5.47 -15.64 11.95
N ARG A 172 4.42 -15.53 11.13
CA ARG A 172 4.33 -16.22 9.84
C ARG A 172 5.26 -15.52 8.85
N LEU A 173 5.79 -16.34 7.95
CA LEU A 173 6.88 -16.04 7.01
C LEU A 173 6.84 -14.62 6.42
N GLN A 174 8.04 -14.05 6.27
CA GLN A 174 8.37 -12.75 5.64
C GLN A 174 7.89 -12.59 4.16
N TYR A 175 7.15 -13.56 3.63
CA TYR A 175 6.55 -13.58 2.30
C TYR A 175 5.09 -13.11 2.28
N LEU A 176 4.47 -12.87 3.44
CA LEU A 176 3.19 -12.15 3.50
C LEU A 176 3.39 -10.72 2.97
N ARG A 177 2.50 -10.28 2.07
CA ARG A 177 2.48 -8.89 1.60
C ARG A 177 2.32 -7.94 2.78
N PHE A 178 3.25 -7.00 2.93
CA PHE A 178 3.31 -6.05 4.05
C PHE A 178 2.15 -5.03 3.99
N ALA A 179 0.97 -5.47 4.42
CA ALA A 179 -0.22 -4.64 4.60
C ALA A 179 -0.74 -4.74 6.04
N ALA A 180 0.14 -4.84 7.04
CA ALA A 180 -0.24 -4.92 8.45
C ALA A 180 0.67 -4.08 9.36
N VAL A 181 0.07 -3.50 10.40
CA VAL A 181 0.74 -2.76 11.48
C VAL A 181 0.19 -3.27 12.81
N SER A 182 1.05 -3.42 13.83
CA SER A 182 0.61 -3.77 15.19
C SER A 182 0.67 -2.57 16.13
N LEU A 183 -0.40 -2.36 16.88
CA LEU A 183 -0.44 -1.48 18.05
C LEU A 183 -0.17 -2.27 19.36
N TYR A 184 -0.18 -3.61 19.30
CA TYR A 184 0.18 -4.48 20.40
C TYR A 184 1.72 -4.70 20.42
N PRO A 185 2.38 -4.69 21.60
CA PRO A 185 3.83 -4.91 21.72
C PRO A 185 4.30 -6.24 21.10
N SER A 186 5.50 -6.27 20.51
CA SER A 186 6.02 -7.51 19.95
C SER A 186 6.44 -8.50 21.05
N ASN A 187 6.55 -9.77 20.69
CA ASN A 187 7.08 -10.81 21.59
C ASN A 187 8.54 -10.53 22.01
N GLU A 188 9.31 -9.81 21.18
CA GLU A 188 10.67 -9.36 21.51
C GLU A 188 10.65 -8.22 22.54
N ASP A 189 9.77 -7.23 22.37
CA ASP A 189 9.60 -6.11 23.32
C ASP A 189 9.18 -6.63 24.71
N LEU A 190 8.24 -7.57 24.76
CA LEU A 190 7.79 -8.21 26.00
C LEU A 190 8.94 -9.00 26.65
N SER A 191 9.69 -9.78 25.87
CA SER A 191 10.85 -10.54 26.35
C SER A 191 11.94 -9.63 26.90
N LEU A 192 12.23 -8.52 26.21
CA LEU A 192 13.19 -7.52 26.64
C LEU A 192 12.72 -6.81 27.92
N ALA A 193 11.44 -6.44 28.03
CA ALA A 193 10.89 -5.83 29.23
C ALA A 193 11.04 -6.75 30.45
N VAL A 194 10.67 -8.03 30.33
CA VAL A 194 10.87 -9.03 31.40
C VAL A 194 12.35 -9.22 31.72
N ALA A 195 13.23 -9.27 30.71
CA ALA A 195 14.67 -9.38 30.94
C ALA A 195 15.24 -8.16 31.70
N ARG A 196 14.76 -6.93 31.42
CA ARG A 196 15.15 -5.73 32.18
C ARG A 196 14.67 -5.77 33.63
N VAL A 197 13.48 -6.32 33.90
CA VAL A 197 13.00 -6.55 35.28
C VAL A 197 13.91 -7.57 35.99
N LEU A 198 14.23 -8.70 35.36
CA LEU A 198 15.16 -9.69 35.94
C LEU A 198 16.56 -9.11 36.19
N GLN A 199 17.07 -8.26 35.29
CA GLN A 199 18.34 -7.55 35.48
C GLN A 199 18.32 -6.61 36.70
N ALA A 200 17.20 -5.90 36.94
CA ALA A 200 17.04 -5.05 38.13
C ALA A 200 17.08 -5.86 39.45
N PHE A 201 16.72 -7.15 39.41
CA PHE A 201 16.86 -8.08 40.53
C PHE A 201 18.20 -8.83 40.58
N HIS A 202 19.22 -8.41 39.82
CA HIS A 202 20.52 -9.09 39.69
C HIS A 202 20.44 -10.51 39.08
N THR A 203 19.49 -10.73 38.16
CA THR A 203 19.30 -11.99 37.44
C THR A 203 19.22 -13.23 38.35
N PRO A 204 18.22 -13.31 39.25
CA PRO A 204 18.05 -14.47 40.12
C PRO A 204 17.62 -15.70 39.32
N ALA A 205 17.73 -16.89 39.94
CA ALA A 205 17.04 -18.07 39.41
C ALA A 205 15.53 -17.83 39.39
N ALA A 206 14.90 -18.05 38.23
CA ALA A 206 13.49 -17.77 38.00
C ALA A 206 12.74 -19.01 37.51
N SER A 207 11.45 -19.08 37.82
CA SER A 207 10.51 -20.04 37.23
C SER A 207 9.52 -19.31 36.33
N LEU A 208 9.17 -19.93 35.21
CA LEU A 208 8.18 -19.40 34.27
C LEU A 208 6.91 -20.26 34.32
N LEU A 209 5.79 -19.65 34.70
CA LEU A 209 4.48 -20.31 34.67
C LEU A 209 3.75 -19.93 33.37
N CYS A 210 3.74 -20.84 32.40
CA CYS A 210 3.07 -20.62 31.13
C CYS A 210 1.60 -21.04 31.21
N ALA A 211 0.68 -20.09 31.09
CA ALA A 211 -0.68 -20.40 30.67
C ALA A 211 -0.68 -20.65 29.16
N LYS A 212 -1.17 -21.81 28.72
CA LYS A 212 -1.50 -22.04 27.31
C LYS A 212 -2.97 -21.70 27.12
N ALA A 213 -3.27 -20.82 26.17
CA ALA A 213 -4.61 -20.77 25.60
C ALA A 213 -4.80 -22.07 24.80
N GLU A 214 -5.66 -22.95 25.30
CA GLU A 214 -6.17 -24.09 24.53
C GLU A 214 -7.11 -23.51 23.46
N TRP A 215 -6.78 -23.73 22.18
CA TRP A 215 -7.55 -23.32 21.00
C TRP A 215 -7.79 -24.54 20.11
#